data_AF-A0A383VAU3-F1
#
_entry.id   AF-A0A383VAU3-F1
#
_cell.length_a   1.000
_cell.length_b   1.000
_cell.length_c   1.000
_cell.angle_alpha   90.00
_cell.angle_beta   90.00
_cell.angle_gamma   90.00
#
_symmetry.space_group_name_H-M   'P 1'
#
loop_
_entity.id
_entity.type
_entity.pdbx_description
1 polymer ?
#
loop_
_entity_poly.entity_id
_entity_poly.type
_entity_poly.pdbx_seq_one_letter_code
_entity_poly.pdbx_strand_id
1 'polypeptide(L)'
;MAAPDYSDLFASDKLSDVTIVIAEESLQTSDTQSGSEKETQGPSKRCKLSGGQEGAAAAAAAEPERKSDAASAAGSAADAAIAAGPEAGTAVAAEPAADAVVTAVPEAGTAVAAGPKAGTAVAAGSAADAAVAAGPAAGAAVAAGPEAGTDVAAEPAADAAVAATAGDEPAAGAGAGGSSSSTKVLPGHMVVLYGCSSLFNAQLDRWSSSSRDGQPEIRILVPKGQVAIGELLVQCIYAAQPDLSACSQVQWLQLLMLADRYHVQKVVAAVTTAFHSLNHAAFKWETVPALYGLPNCVALGVCKGVVAAVGEKLQHELGDLELALADAEKCRRLMWLPQPALLQLLRDSRTRVASENTVYRVINSWLLCWKQKMQERLQHVADGQERLWLKRLAQQTLLRTAQELMQQVRMQHCTPLFVSTDMPRAELAKVCLSLAQMADASALVFAANSNMPQQALAPLREGSAAINKYPAWTAAKRPASAMQQLEMQWCLPLQQLKELGTTHLSRAAEQPGEAFTSSTGSGKQTWQGQSFVLALQMTSYAAAPRKTSIGLYLCMPRLQPCVVRSVEYQLCVVAAPVSNPQPALRAAWCLAPPQTPSLEPDAPWAGLR
;
A
#
# COMPACT_ATOMS: atom_id res chain seq x y z
N MET A 1 -25.31 20.36 25.79
CA MET A 1 -24.72 21.52 26.49
C MET A 1 -23.39 21.82 25.83
N ALA A 2 -23.12 23.09 25.50
CA ALA A 2 -21.80 23.49 25.01
C ALA A 2 -20.77 23.29 26.14
N ALA A 3 -19.57 22.82 25.80
CA ALA A 3 -18.48 22.76 26.77
C ALA A 3 -18.08 24.20 27.17
N PRO A 4 -17.83 24.47 28.46
CA PRO A 4 -17.33 25.77 28.89
C PRO A 4 -15.98 26.09 28.22
N ASP A 5 -15.78 27.38 27.94
CA ASP A 5 -14.53 27.89 27.38
C ASP A 5 -13.62 28.33 28.51
N TYR A 6 -12.44 27.70 28.60
CA TYR A 6 -11.42 28.03 29.58
C TYR A 6 -10.18 28.65 28.92
N SER A 7 -10.29 29.15 27.69
CA SER A 7 -9.16 29.75 26.97
C SER A 7 -8.46 30.85 27.77
N ASP A 8 -9.20 31.65 28.54
CA ASP A 8 -8.64 32.72 29.41
C ASP A 8 -7.82 32.18 30.59
N LEU A 9 -8.02 30.91 30.96
CA LEU A 9 -7.25 30.24 32.02
C LEU A 9 -5.98 29.57 31.50
N PHE A 10 -5.83 29.42 30.18
CA PHE A 10 -4.62 28.83 29.61
C PHE A 10 -3.40 29.70 29.95
N ALA A 11 -2.37 29.08 30.51
CA ALA A 11 -1.15 29.75 30.96
C ALA A 11 -1.34 30.83 32.07
N SER A 12 -2.50 30.87 32.73
CA SER A 12 -2.72 31.77 33.88
C SER A 12 -2.08 31.19 35.15
N ASP A 13 -1.14 31.93 35.74
CA ASP A 13 -0.60 31.60 37.08
C ASP A 13 -1.64 31.85 38.19
N LYS A 14 -2.66 32.66 37.90
CA LYS A 14 -3.76 32.92 38.83
C LYS A 14 -4.66 31.69 38.84
N LEU A 15 -4.73 31.02 40.00
CA LEU A 15 -5.52 29.81 40.26
C LEU A 15 -4.93 28.51 39.74
N SER A 16 -3.67 28.50 39.28
CA SER A 16 -3.02 27.26 38.90
C SER A 16 -2.79 26.37 40.13
N ASP A 17 -3.45 25.23 40.18
CA ASP A 17 -3.32 24.22 41.23
C ASP A 17 -2.53 22.99 40.76
N VAL A 18 -2.14 22.94 39.48
CA VAL A 18 -1.30 21.87 38.92
C VAL A 18 -0.29 22.42 37.91
N THR A 19 0.92 21.88 37.94
CA THR A 19 1.95 22.10 36.93
C THR A 19 1.87 21.02 35.86
N ILE A 20 1.76 21.43 34.60
CA ILE A 20 1.80 20.55 33.44
C ILE A 20 3.22 20.60 32.87
N VAL A 21 3.90 19.47 32.84
CA VAL A 21 5.25 19.34 32.30
C VAL A 21 5.18 18.56 30.98
N ILE A 22 5.40 19.27 29.88
CA ILE A 22 5.54 18.66 28.56
C ILE A 22 7.02 18.36 28.36
N ALA A 23 7.36 17.08 28.33
CA ALA A 23 8.73 16.62 28.22
C ALA A 23 8.87 15.69 27.02
N GLU A 24 9.98 15.81 26.30
CA GLU A 24 10.33 14.82 25.30
C GLU A 24 10.59 13.47 25.97
N GLU A 25 10.20 12.40 25.29
CA GLU A 25 10.60 11.04 25.66
C GLU A 25 12.12 10.94 25.56
N SER A 26 12.77 11.09 26.72
CA SER A 26 14.15 10.65 26.87
C SER A 26 14.13 9.15 26.60
N LEU A 27 14.89 8.72 25.59
CA LEU A 27 15.33 7.33 25.47
C LEU A 27 16.19 7.05 26.71
N GLN A 28 15.55 6.86 27.86
CA GLN A 28 16.16 6.19 28.99
C GLN A 28 16.31 4.76 28.49
N THR A 29 17.40 4.49 27.79
CA THR A 29 18.00 3.17 27.80
C THR A 29 18.09 2.83 29.27
N SER A 30 17.27 1.89 29.70
CA SER A 30 17.25 1.39 31.06
C SER A 30 18.60 0.74 31.33
N ASP A 31 19.61 1.55 31.61
CA ASP A 31 20.80 1.13 32.31
C ASP A 31 20.30 0.77 33.71
N THR A 32 19.96 -0.52 33.83
CA THR A 32 19.64 -1.17 35.09
C THR A 32 20.82 -0.90 36.02
N GLN A 33 20.71 0.16 36.81
CA GLN A 33 21.66 0.50 37.84
C GLN A 33 21.55 -0.63 38.87
N SER A 34 22.39 -1.65 38.70
CA SER A 34 22.64 -2.73 39.64
C SER A 34 23.12 -2.09 40.95
N GLY A 35 22.17 -1.74 41.80
CA GLY A 35 22.42 -1.39 43.19
C GLY A 35 22.84 -2.66 43.91
N SER A 36 24.12 -2.75 44.24
CA SER A 36 24.66 -3.74 45.17
C SER A 36 24.05 -3.50 46.56
N GLU A 37 22.98 -4.21 46.90
CA GLU A 37 22.53 -4.32 48.29
C GLU A 37 23.52 -5.21 49.06
N LYS A 38 24.21 -4.59 50.03
CA LYS A 38 25.02 -5.27 51.04
C LYS A 38 24.12 -6.09 51.94
N GLU A 39 24.20 -7.41 51.80
CA GLU A 39 23.60 -8.41 52.66
C GLU A 39 24.30 -8.41 54.04
N THR A 40 23.66 -7.85 55.06
CA THR A 40 24.04 -8.03 56.47
C THR A 40 23.38 -9.28 57.04
N GLN A 41 24.21 -10.30 57.32
CA GLN A 41 23.85 -11.49 58.08
C GLN A 41 23.50 -11.18 59.54
N GLY A 42 22.43 -11.82 60.04
CA GLY A 42 22.08 -11.89 61.46
C GLY A 42 21.10 -13.05 61.74
N PRO A 43 21.31 -13.90 62.76
CA PRO A 43 20.64 -15.21 62.88
C PRO A 43 19.52 -15.24 63.94
N SER A 44 18.44 -16.01 63.71
CA SER A 44 17.81 -16.82 64.78
C SER A 44 16.54 -17.59 64.38
N LYS A 45 16.59 -18.89 64.75
CA LYS A 45 15.58 -19.68 65.49
C LYS A 45 14.30 -20.19 64.80
N ARG A 46 14.36 -21.51 64.55
CA ARG A 46 13.57 -22.59 65.21
C ARG A 46 12.03 -22.45 65.23
N CYS A 47 11.36 -23.36 64.53
CA CYS A 47 10.37 -24.34 65.04
C CYS A 47 10.17 -25.40 63.93
N LYS A 48 10.64 -26.65 64.09
CA LYS A 48 9.92 -27.81 64.65
C LYS A 48 8.44 -27.85 64.24
N LEU A 49 8.10 -28.76 63.33
CA LEU A 49 7.02 -29.72 63.54
C LEU A 49 7.22 -30.94 62.62
N SER A 50 6.90 -32.08 63.24
CA SER A 50 7.12 -33.47 62.91
C SER A 50 6.10 -34.04 61.94
N GLY A 51 6.48 -35.11 61.24
CA GLY A 51 5.55 -36.04 60.60
C GLY A 51 6.23 -36.80 59.47
N GLY A 52 6.95 -37.88 59.81
CA GLY A 52 7.62 -38.75 58.84
C GLY A 52 6.80 -39.98 58.48
N GLN A 53 7.29 -40.62 57.39
CA GLN A 53 7.19 -42.04 56.99
C GLN A 53 5.77 -42.58 56.72
N GLU A 54 5.51 -43.43 55.72
CA GLU A 54 6.23 -44.34 54.82
C GLU A 54 5.21 -44.62 53.69
N GLY A 55 5.48 -45.00 52.44
CA GLY A 55 6.60 -45.73 51.84
C GLY A 55 5.99 -46.72 50.83
N ALA A 56 6.53 -46.73 49.59
CA ALA A 56 6.48 -47.81 48.58
C ALA A 56 5.09 -48.23 48.00
N ALA A 57 4.93 -48.77 46.79
CA ALA A 57 5.71 -48.90 45.55
C ALA A 57 4.79 -49.55 44.50
N ALA A 58 5.08 -49.30 43.21
CA ALA A 58 4.95 -50.21 42.05
C ALA A 58 3.60 -50.49 41.33
N ALA A 59 3.75 -50.62 39.99
CA ALA A 59 2.96 -51.33 38.97
C ALA A 59 1.66 -50.65 38.47
N ALA A 60 1.57 -50.15 37.22
CA ALA A 60 1.55 -50.82 35.90
C ALA A 60 0.15 -51.31 35.45
N ALA A 61 -0.16 -51.09 34.16
CA ALA A 61 -1.34 -51.54 33.38
C ALA A 61 -2.63 -50.70 33.62
N ALA A 62 -3.51 -50.38 32.66
CA ALA A 62 -3.67 -50.71 31.25
C ALA A 62 -4.64 -49.68 30.60
N GLU A 63 -4.54 -49.54 29.27
CA GLU A 63 -5.62 -49.00 28.41
C GLU A 63 -6.94 -49.75 28.57
N PRO A 64 -8.05 -49.15 28.08
CA PRO A 64 -8.91 -49.95 27.24
C PRO A 64 -9.29 -49.26 25.93
N GLU A 65 -8.97 -49.95 24.83
CA GLU A 65 -9.75 -49.93 23.59
C GLU A 65 -11.21 -50.33 23.86
N ARG A 66 -12.18 -49.67 23.22
CA ARG A 66 -13.41 -50.34 22.80
C ARG A 66 -13.86 -49.92 21.41
N LYS A 67 -14.08 -50.97 20.62
CA LYS A 67 -14.52 -51.05 19.24
C LYS A 67 -15.97 -50.60 19.02
N SER A 68 -16.15 -50.17 17.78
CA SER A 68 -17.35 -50.12 16.94
C SER A 68 -18.43 -51.16 17.24
N ASP A 69 -19.70 -50.76 17.05
CA ASP A 69 -20.66 -51.49 16.20
C ASP A 69 -21.84 -50.59 15.77
N ALA A 70 -22.42 -50.97 14.64
CA ALA A 70 -23.29 -50.18 13.77
C ALA A 70 -24.79 -50.40 13.98
N ALA A 71 -25.57 -49.54 13.31
CA ALA A 71 -26.93 -49.72 12.81
C ALA A 71 -28.12 -49.67 13.80
N SER A 72 -29.04 -48.72 13.60
CA SER A 72 -30.39 -49.00 13.08
C SER A 72 -31.25 -47.73 13.05
N ALA A 73 -32.25 -47.78 12.19
CA ALA A 73 -33.10 -46.73 11.67
C ALA A 73 -34.29 -46.33 12.57
N ALA A 74 -34.95 -45.26 12.09
CA ALA A 74 -36.36 -44.92 12.23
C ALA A 74 -36.86 -44.41 13.59
N GLY A 75 -37.37 -43.17 13.57
CA GLY A 75 -38.08 -42.55 14.68
C GLY A 75 -38.73 -41.24 14.24
N SER A 76 -39.86 -41.36 13.56
CA SER A 76 -40.83 -40.29 13.34
C SER A 76 -41.45 -39.83 14.67
N ALA A 77 -41.53 -38.52 14.90
CA ALA A 77 -42.62 -37.93 15.68
C ALA A 77 -42.67 -36.42 15.40
N ALA A 78 -43.76 -36.02 14.75
CA ALA A 78 -44.23 -34.65 14.71
C ALA A 78 -44.70 -34.28 16.12
N ASP A 79 -44.34 -33.09 16.60
CA ASP A 79 -45.11 -32.44 17.65
C ASP A 79 -45.39 -30.99 17.27
N ALA A 80 -46.68 -30.69 17.32
CA ALA A 80 -47.29 -29.41 17.04
C ALA A 80 -47.18 -28.53 18.28
N ALA A 81 -46.83 -27.25 18.10
CA ALA A 81 -47.14 -26.22 19.08
C ALA A 81 -47.70 -24.99 18.37
N ILE A 82 -48.98 -24.79 18.64
CA ILE A 82 -49.86 -23.68 18.32
C ILE A 82 -49.36 -22.41 19.00
N ALA A 83 -49.32 -21.29 18.28
CA ALA A 83 -49.58 -19.97 18.86
C ALA A 83 -50.15 -19.02 17.78
N ALA A 84 -51.34 -18.51 18.07
CA ALA A 84 -52.15 -17.63 17.25
C ALA A 84 -51.53 -16.23 17.06
N GLY A 85 -51.88 -15.59 15.93
CA GLY A 85 -51.74 -14.15 15.70
C GLY A 85 -52.67 -13.31 16.58
N PRO A 86 -52.81 -11.98 16.35
CA PRO A 86 -53.33 -11.50 15.05
C PRO A 86 -52.76 -10.17 14.48
N GLU A 87 -53.01 -10.02 13.17
CA GLU A 87 -53.43 -8.83 12.40
C GLU A 87 -52.56 -7.55 12.31
N ALA A 88 -52.16 -7.18 11.07
CA ALA A 88 -52.95 -6.31 10.17
C ALA A 88 -52.16 -5.89 8.90
N GLY A 89 -52.85 -5.78 7.76
CA GLY A 89 -52.47 -4.83 6.68
C GLY A 89 -52.11 -5.40 5.30
N THR A 90 -53.09 -5.94 4.60
CA THR A 90 -53.05 -6.24 3.15
C THR A 90 -53.29 -4.97 2.31
N ALA A 91 -52.49 -4.77 1.26
CA ALA A 91 -52.87 -3.95 0.12
C ALA A 91 -52.46 -4.66 -1.17
N VAL A 92 -53.46 -4.97 -2.00
CA VAL A 92 -53.38 -5.60 -3.31
C VAL A 92 -53.63 -4.53 -4.38
N ALA A 93 -52.79 -4.46 -5.41
CA ALA A 93 -53.12 -3.96 -6.74
C ALA A 93 -52.04 -4.51 -7.71
N ALA A 94 -52.31 -5.59 -8.43
CA ALA A 94 -52.88 -5.60 -9.79
C ALA A 94 -51.87 -5.16 -10.87
N GLU A 95 -51.34 -6.16 -11.60
CA GLU A 95 -50.78 -5.98 -12.94
C GLU A 95 -51.87 -5.50 -13.93
N PRO A 96 -51.45 -4.90 -15.07
CA PRO A 96 -51.61 -5.66 -16.30
C PRO A 96 -50.42 -5.55 -17.27
N ALA A 97 -50.38 -6.54 -18.17
CA ALA A 97 -49.42 -6.72 -19.24
C ALA A 97 -49.74 -5.94 -20.54
N ALA A 98 -48.68 -5.79 -21.35
CA ALA A 98 -48.58 -5.74 -22.82
C ALA A 98 -48.83 -4.42 -23.61
N ASP A 99 -47.77 -4.09 -24.36
CA ASP A 99 -47.66 -3.50 -25.70
C ASP A 99 -48.42 -2.21 -26.09
N ALA A 100 -47.64 -1.13 -26.34
CA ALA A 100 -47.79 -0.27 -27.52
C ALA A 100 -46.59 0.68 -27.67
N VAL A 101 -45.88 0.57 -28.81
CA VAL A 101 -44.94 1.57 -29.32
C VAL A 101 -45.75 2.73 -29.92
N VAL A 102 -45.63 3.94 -29.38
CA VAL A 102 -46.02 5.19 -30.06
C VAL A 102 -45.00 6.28 -29.75
N THR A 103 -44.32 6.74 -30.80
CA THR A 103 -43.54 7.97 -30.86
C THR A 103 -44.47 9.18 -30.87
N ALA A 104 -44.29 10.12 -29.93
CA ALA A 104 -44.92 11.44 -30.02
C ALA A 104 -44.02 12.55 -29.46
N VAL A 105 -43.93 13.59 -30.27
CA VAL A 105 -43.27 14.89 -30.13
C VAL A 105 -43.78 15.67 -28.91
N PRO A 106 -42.95 16.47 -28.21
CA PRO A 106 -43.47 17.52 -27.34
C PRO A 106 -43.53 18.86 -28.10
N GLU A 107 -44.77 19.33 -28.32
CA GLU A 107 -45.07 20.74 -28.58
C GLU A 107 -45.03 21.55 -27.27
N ALA A 108 -44.69 22.83 -27.43
CA ALA A 108 -44.45 23.81 -26.39
C ALA A 108 -45.72 24.41 -25.77
N GLY A 109 -45.60 24.90 -24.53
CA GLY A 109 -46.57 25.77 -23.84
C GLY A 109 -45.86 26.77 -22.92
N THR A 110 -46.06 28.05 -23.21
CA THR A 110 -45.44 29.29 -22.71
C THR A 110 -46.03 29.88 -21.42
N ALA A 111 -45.22 30.62 -20.62
CA ALA A 111 -45.44 32.02 -20.19
C ALA A 111 -44.27 32.55 -19.31
N VAL A 112 -43.39 33.46 -19.80
CA VAL A 112 -43.37 34.95 -19.67
C VAL A 112 -42.81 35.52 -18.35
N ALA A 113 -41.63 36.18 -18.40
CA ALA A 113 -41.45 37.60 -18.03
C ALA A 113 -40.02 38.15 -18.33
N ALA A 114 -40.01 39.24 -19.13
CA ALA A 114 -39.09 40.41 -19.19
C ALA A 114 -37.59 40.28 -19.57
N GLY A 115 -37.22 40.94 -20.69
CA GLY A 115 -35.87 41.06 -21.30
C GLY A 115 -34.97 42.19 -20.72
N PRO A 116 -34.03 42.83 -21.48
CA PRO A 116 -34.02 43.07 -22.94
C PRO A 116 -32.70 42.86 -23.73
N LYS A 117 -32.89 42.47 -25.02
CA LYS A 117 -32.31 42.95 -26.30
C LYS A 117 -30.78 43.13 -26.52
N ALA A 118 -30.25 42.36 -27.48
CA ALA A 118 -29.83 42.77 -28.86
C ALA A 118 -29.32 41.49 -29.59
N GLY A 119 -29.94 41.00 -30.67
CA GLY A 119 -29.72 41.39 -32.09
C GLY A 119 -28.31 40.96 -32.56
N THR A 120 -28.08 40.09 -33.54
CA THR A 120 -28.70 39.95 -34.87
C THR A 120 -28.32 38.56 -35.46
N ALA A 121 -29.20 37.95 -36.26
CA ALA A 121 -28.94 36.76 -37.07
C ALA A 121 -28.88 37.14 -38.56
N VAL A 122 -27.99 36.51 -39.35
CA VAL A 122 -28.08 36.38 -40.82
C VAL A 122 -27.55 35.00 -41.22
N ALA A 123 -28.15 34.47 -42.28
CA ALA A 123 -28.26 33.07 -42.67
C ALA A 123 -27.12 32.48 -43.53
N ALA A 124 -27.28 31.17 -43.72
CA ALA A 124 -26.61 30.19 -44.58
C ALA A 124 -25.89 30.63 -45.87
N GLY A 125 -24.82 29.90 -46.18
CA GLY A 125 -24.23 29.78 -47.51
C GLY A 125 -23.11 28.73 -47.52
N SER A 126 -23.33 27.63 -48.24
CA SER A 126 -22.34 26.58 -48.51
C SER A 126 -21.51 26.90 -49.76
N ALA A 127 -20.31 26.30 -49.78
CA ALA A 127 -19.41 26.03 -50.91
C ALA A 127 -18.29 27.03 -51.28
N ALA A 128 -17.09 26.43 -51.31
CA ALA A 128 -15.96 26.61 -52.22
C ALA A 128 -14.95 27.77 -52.07
N ASP A 129 -13.69 27.30 -52.09
CA ASP A 129 -12.44 27.89 -52.57
C ASP A 129 -11.67 28.95 -51.78
N ALA A 130 -10.36 28.73 -51.84
CA ALA A 130 -9.27 29.34 -51.10
C ALA A 130 -8.97 30.78 -51.53
N ALA A 131 -8.49 31.59 -50.59
CA ALA A 131 -7.34 32.49 -50.78
C ALA A 131 -6.89 33.16 -49.47
N VAL A 132 -5.58 33.38 -49.42
CA VAL A 132 -4.73 33.96 -48.39
C VAL A 132 -4.94 35.49 -48.22
N ALA A 133 -4.88 36.03 -46.99
CA ALA A 133 -3.96 37.12 -46.58
C ALA A 133 -4.29 37.80 -45.22
N ALA A 134 -3.30 37.74 -44.32
CA ALA A 134 -2.76 38.73 -43.40
C ALA A 134 -3.64 39.76 -42.64
N GLY A 135 -3.51 39.76 -41.30
CA GLY A 135 -3.78 40.91 -40.40
C GLY A 135 -3.72 40.51 -38.91
N PRO A 136 -3.23 41.36 -37.99
CA PRO A 136 -2.33 40.95 -36.90
C PRO A 136 -3.01 40.56 -35.58
N ALA A 137 -2.47 39.54 -34.89
CA ALA A 137 -2.79 39.24 -33.50
C ALA A 137 -1.67 39.73 -32.57
N ALA A 138 -2.07 40.60 -31.63
CA ALA A 138 -1.26 41.11 -30.54
C ALA A 138 -0.80 39.97 -29.62
N GLY A 139 0.42 40.13 -29.10
CA GLY A 139 1.11 39.12 -28.32
C GLY A 139 0.54 38.89 -26.92
N ALA A 140 0.77 37.66 -26.45
CA ALA A 140 1.00 37.38 -25.05
C ALA A 140 2.18 36.40 -24.99
N ALA A 141 3.32 36.91 -24.54
CA ALA A 141 4.51 36.11 -24.27
C ALA A 141 4.28 35.30 -22.99
N VAL A 142 4.48 33.98 -23.06
CA VAL A 142 4.70 33.14 -21.89
C VAL A 142 6.10 32.55 -22.05
N ALA A 143 7.01 33.03 -21.21
CA ALA A 143 8.38 32.56 -21.14
C ALA A 143 8.40 31.16 -20.52
N ALA A 144 8.93 30.19 -21.26
CA ALA A 144 9.36 28.90 -20.73
C ALA A 144 10.81 29.03 -20.26
N GLY A 145 11.02 28.94 -18.95
CA GLY A 145 12.34 28.75 -18.34
C GLY A 145 12.63 27.25 -18.19
N PRO A 146 13.89 26.79 -18.33
CA PRO A 146 14.25 25.39 -18.18
C PRO A 146 14.48 25.06 -16.69
N GLU A 147 13.70 24.13 -16.14
CA GLU A 147 14.00 23.55 -14.83
C GLU A 147 15.05 22.43 -14.97
N ALA A 148 16.22 22.66 -14.39
CA ALA A 148 17.23 21.64 -14.16
C ALA A 148 16.87 20.87 -12.88
N GLY A 149 16.52 19.59 -13.02
CA GLY A 149 16.31 18.69 -11.89
C GLY A 149 17.66 18.25 -11.30
N THR A 150 17.91 18.62 -10.05
CA THR A 150 18.92 17.97 -9.19
C THR A 150 18.25 16.86 -8.40
N ASP A 151 18.63 15.61 -8.68
CA ASP A 151 18.23 14.44 -7.90
C ASP A 151 18.87 14.48 -6.51
N VAL A 152 18.04 14.67 -5.47
CA VAL A 152 18.42 14.42 -4.08
C VAL A 152 17.75 13.11 -3.66
N ALA A 153 18.57 12.09 -3.39
CA ALA A 153 18.14 10.80 -2.86
C ALA A 153 17.59 10.98 -1.44
N ALA A 154 16.25 10.92 -1.29
CA ALA A 154 15.58 10.86 0.00
C ALA A 154 15.27 9.40 0.37
N GLU A 155 15.86 8.92 1.47
CA GLU A 155 15.47 7.67 2.11
C GLU A 155 14.07 7.77 2.73
N PRO A 156 13.17 6.78 2.55
CA PRO A 156 11.87 6.80 3.20
C PRO A 156 11.92 6.17 4.59
N ALA A 157 11.60 6.97 5.61
CA ALA A 157 11.35 6.53 6.98
C ALA A 157 9.99 5.80 7.07
N ALA A 158 10.03 4.49 7.35
CA ALA A 158 8.94 3.83 8.04
C ALA A 158 9.41 3.57 9.46
N ASP A 159 9.11 4.51 10.32
CA ASP A 159 8.58 4.30 11.66
C ASP A 159 7.56 5.44 11.84
N ALA A 160 6.47 5.22 12.57
CA ALA A 160 5.57 6.30 12.98
C ALA A 160 6.23 7.20 14.05
N ALA A 161 7.52 7.46 13.92
CA ALA A 161 8.21 8.63 14.43
C ALA A 161 8.23 9.62 13.27
N VAL A 162 7.26 10.53 13.24
CA VAL A 162 7.30 11.71 12.38
C VAL A 162 8.53 12.53 12.82
N ALA A 163 9.66 12.29 12.16
CA ALA A 163 10.84 13.14 12.27
C ALA A 163 10.45 14.52 11.73
N ALA A 164 10.53 15.53 12.60
CA ALA A 164 10.23 16.90 12.26
C ALA A 164 11.06 17.33 11.04
N THR A 165 10.39 17.70 9.96
CA THR A 165 11.00 18.48 8.89
C THR A 165 11.38 19.83 9.51
N ALA A 166 12.66 20.03 9.80
CA ALA A 166 13.19 21.30 10.22
C ALA A 166 12.89 22.33 9.14
N GLY A 167 12.10 23.36 9.48
CA GLY A 167 11.98 24.55 8.65
C GLY A 167 13.31 25.30 8.66
N ASP A 168 13.72 25.77 7.48
CA ASP A 168 14.86 26.67 7.28
C ASP A 168 14.83 27.86 8.26
N GLU A 169 15.73 27.84 9.24
CA GLU A 169 16.21 29.04 9.93
C GLU A 169 17.70 29.24 9.59
N PRO A 170 18.17 30.48 9.35
CA PRO A 170 19.48 30.72 8.79
C PRO A 170 20.58 30.52 9.84
N ALA A 171 21.63 29.82 9.41
CA ALA A 171 22.79 29.46 10.19
C ALA A 171 23.65 30.66 10.62
N ALA A 172 23.96 30.75 11.92
CA ALA A 172 25.24 31.24 12.42
C ALA A 172 25.49 30.78 13.86
N GLY A 173 26.47 29.89 14.06
CA GLY A 173 27.07 29.64 15.37
C GLY A 173 27.31 28.18 15.71
N ALA A 174 28.46 27.64 15.26
CA ALA A 174 28.96 26.34 15.70
C ALA A 174 29.42 26.42 17.17
N GLY A 175 28.55 26.04 18.09
CA GLY A 175 28.90 25.75 19.47
C GLY A 175 28.45 24.34 19.81
N ALA A 176 29.34 23.52 20.38
CA ALA A 176 29.04 22.19 20.90
C ALA A 176 28.04 22.29 22.07
N GLY A 177 26.76 22.43 21.74
CA GLY A 177 25.66 22.55 22.68
C GLY A 177 25.19 21.18 23.10
N GLY A 178 25.29 20.87 24.40
CA GLY A 178 24.60 19.74 24.99
C GLY A 178 23.12 19.82 24.61
N SER A 179 22.61 18.74 24.01
CA SER A 179 21.21 18.60 23.61
C SER A 179 20.34 18.65 24.86
N SER A 180 20.04 19.85 25.35
CA SER A 180 19.12 20.08 26.45
C SER A 180 17.77 19.54 26.01
N SER A 181 17.31 18.45 26.65
CA SER A 181 15.95 17.95 26.46
C SER A 181 14.99 19.12 26.62
N SER A 182 14.25 19.47 25.57
CA SER A 182 13.33 20.59 25.65
C SER A 182 12.17 20.18 26.54
N THR A 183 12.12 20.75 27.74
CA THR A 183 11.01 20.61 28.68
C THR A 183 10.28 21.93 28.72
N LYS A 184 8.95 21.89 28.54
CA LYS A 184 8.09 23.06 28.69
C LYS A 184 7.18 22.86 29.89
N VAL A 185 7.20 23.84 30.79
CA VAL A 185 6.39 23.85 32.00
C VAL A 185 5.27 24.86 31.80
N LEU A 186 4.02 24.42 32.00
CA LEU A 186 2.82 25.23 31.87
C LEU A 186 2.03 25.19 33.17
N PRO A 187 1.49 26.32 33.68
CA PRO A 187 0.53 26.28 34.77
C PRO A 187 -0.79 25.69 34.25
N GLY A 188 -1.47 24.94 35.10
CA GLY A 188 -2.70 24.25 34.78
C GLY A 188 -3.70 24.17 35.92
N HIS A 189 -4.89 23.67 35.61
CA HIS A 189 -6.05 23.62 36.48
C HIS A 189 -6.58 22.19 36.56
N MET A 190 -6.60 21.60 37.75
CA MET A 190 -7.00 20.22 37.98
C MET A 190 -8.43 19.98 37.48
N VAL A 191 -9.35 20.91 37.72
CA VAL A 191 -10.75 20.81 37.30
C VAL A 191 -10.91 20.64 35.78
N VAL A 192 -10.07 21.33 34.98
CA VAL A 192 -10.12 21.25 33.52
C VAL A 192 -9.56 19.91 33.05
N LEU A 193 -8.40 19.51 33.57
CA LEU A 193 -7.74 18.25 33.20
C LEU A 193 -8.57 17.03 33.60
N TYR A 194 -9.20 17.07 34.78
CA TYR A 194 -10.07 16.02 35.29
C TYR A 194 -11.30 15.78 34.40
N GLY A 195 -11.90 16.85 33.87
CA GLY A 195 -13.07 16.77 32.99
C GLY A 195 -12.75 16.34 31.54
N CYS A 196 -11.49 16.45 31.10
CA CYS A 196 -11.12 16.26 29.70
C CYS A 196 -10.50 14.88 29.38
N SER A 197 -9.97 14.17 30.37
CA SER A 197 -9.32 12.88 30.18
C SER A 197 -9.51 11.96 31.37
N SER A 198 -9.90 10.71 31.10
CA SER A 198 -9.94 9.66 32.13
C SER A 198 -8.56 9.28 32.66
N LEU A 199 -7.50 9.47 31.86
CA LEU A 199 -6.12 9.24 32.32
C LEU A 199 -5.66 10.32 33.29
N PHE A 200 -5.91 11.59 32.97
CA PHE A 200 -5.58 12.68 33.88
C PHE A 200 -6.39 12.58 35.16
N ASN A 201 -7.68 12.22 35.07
CA ASN A 201 -8.50 11.90 36.24
C ASN A 201 -7.84 10.82 37.11
N ALA A 202 -7.49 9.67 36.55
CA ALA A 202 -6.84 8.58 37.30
C ALA A 202 -5.46 8.96 37.87
N GLN A 203 -4.69 9.82 37.19
CA GLN A 203 -3.42 10.34 37.70
C GLN A 203 -3.62 11.29 38.89
N LEU A 204 -4.61 12.19 38.80
CA LEU A 204 -4.95 13.14 39.87
C LEU A 204 -5.57 12.45 41.08
N ASP A 205 -6.38 11.40 40.89
CA ASP A 205 -6.95 10.60 42.00
C ASP A 205 -5.87 9.84 42.79
N ARG A 206 -4.80 9.39 42.10
CA ARG A 206 -3.65 8.73 42.74
C ARG A 206 -2.76 9.68 43.50
N TRP A 207 -2.92 10.98 43.27
CA TRP A 207 -2.16 12.02 43.93
C TRP A 207 -2.66 12.16 45.37
N SER A 208 -2.20 11.25 46.22
CA SER A 208 -2.47 11.30 47.64
C SER A 208 -1.81 12.54 48.26
N SER A 209 -2.51 13.20 49.17
CA SER A 209 -2.09 14.43 49.87
C SER A 209 -0.83 14.27 50.74
N SER A 210 -0.11 13.16 50.60
CA SER A 210 1.09 12.82 51.36
C SER A 210 2.35 13.53 50.86
N SER A 211 2.35 14.07 49.63
CA SER A 211 3.41 14.97 49.15
C SER A 211 3.21 16.35 49.77
N ARG A 212 3.71 16.55 51.00
CA ARG A 212 3.41 17.73 51.83
C ARG A 212 3.94 19.07 51.28
N ASP A 213 4.83 19.07 50.29
CA ASP A 213 5.53 20.28 49.83
C ASP A 213 5.53 20.50 48.30
N GLY A 214 4.84 19.65 47.50
CA GLY A 214 4.87 19.73 46.03
C GLY A 214 3.51 20.03 45.40
N GLN A 215 3.45 21.02 44.50
CA GLN A 215 2.29 21.21 43.63
C GLN A 215 2.10 20.01 42.69
N PRO A 216 0.84 19.65 42.36
CA PRO A 216 0.42 19.07 41.11
C PRO A 216 1.48 18.81 40.06
N GLU A 217 1.93 17.61 39.70
CA GLU A 217 2.71 17.46 38.47
C GLU A 217 2.07 16.44 37.53
N ILE A 218 1.57 16.91 36.37
CA ILE A 218 1.13 16.07 35.27
C ILE A 218 2.18 16.11 34.18
N ARG A 219 2.73 14.94 33.83
CA ARG A 219 3.72 14.80 32.76
C ARG A 219 3.08 14.35 31.45
N ILE A 220 3.18 15.19 30.44
CA ILE A 220 2.81 14.87 29.05
C ILE A 220 4.10 14.54 28.30
N LEU A 221 4.32 13.26 28.04
CA LEU A 221 5.44 12.74 27.28
C LEU A 221 5.12 12.84 25.80
N VAL A 222 5.96 13.56 25.07
CA VAL A 222 5.86 13.75 23.62
C VAL A 222 7.06 13.13 22.92
N PRO A 223 6.93 12.68 21.66
CA PRO A 223 8.09 12.29 20.87
C PRO A 223 9.09 13.46 20.73
N LYS A 224 10.36 13.13 20.47
CA LYS A 224 11.41 14.15 20.25
C LYS A 224 11.01 15.13 19.15
N GLY A 225 11.24 16.42 19.38
CA GLY A 225 10.86 17.53 18.51
C GLY A 225 9.39 17.92 18.55
N GLN A 226 8.55 17.32 19.43
CA GLN A 226 7.10 17.53 19.42
C GLN A 226 6.55 18.26 20.66
N VAL A 227 7.38 19.03 21.37
CA VAL A 227 6.94 19.85 22.51
C VAL A 227 5.84 20.83 22.13
N ALA A 228 5.92 21.45 20.94
CA ALA A 228 4.90 22.34 20.43
C ALA A 228 3.54 21.63 20.21
N ILE A 229 3.54 20.34 19.85
CA ILE A 229 2.31 19.54 19.73
C ILE A 229 1.72 19.23 21.11
N GLY A 230 2.58 18.96 22.10
CA GLY A 230 2.15 18.80 23.49
C GLY A 230 1.49 20.06 24.03
N GLU A 231 2.06 21.23 23.73
CA GLU A 231 1.46 22.52 24.08
C GLU A 231 0.14 22.74 23.36
N LEU A 232 0.08 22.46 22.05
CA LEU A 232 -1.15 22.54 21.27
C LEU A 232 -2.25 21.63 21.84
N LEU A 233 -1.90 20.43 22.31
CA LEU A 233 -2.85 19.54 23.00
C LEU A 233 -3.42 20.21 24.26
N VAL A 234 -2.56 20.81 25.09
CA VAL A 234 -3.02 21.53 26.29
C VAL A 234 -3.89 22.72 25.89
N GLN A 235 -3.53 23.51 24.89
CA GLN A 235 -4.39 24.60 24.38
C GLN A 235 -5.77 24.08 23.97
N CYS A 236 -5.83 22.96 23.24
CA CYS A 236 -7.07 22.34 22.80
C CYS A 236 -7.93 21.79 23.97
N ILE A 237 -7.30 21.40 25.09
CA ILE A 237 -8.01 20.98 26.31
C ILE A 237 -8.78 22.17 26.92
N TYR A 238 -8.17 23.36 26.93
CA TYR A 238 -8.76 24.57 27.52
C TYR A 238 -9.79 25.26 26.61
N ALA A 239 -9.60 25.22 25.30
CA ALA A 239 -10.51 25.87 24.35
C ALA A 239 -11.87 25.17 24.27
N ALA A 240 -12.99 25.88 24.35
CA ALA A 240 -14.33 25.27 24.14
C ALA A 240 -14.43 24.56 22.78
N GLN A 241 -13.91 25.20 21.73
CA GLN A 241 -13.80 24.66 20.37
C GLN A 241 -12.36 24.87 19.89
N PRO A 242 -11.55 23.81 19.77
CA PRO A 242 -10.17 23.93 19.30
C PRO A 242 -10.10 24.49 17.88
N ASP A 243 -9.44 25.62 17.68
CA ASP A 243 -9.12 26.12 16.34
C ASP A 243 -7.88 25.41 15.81
N LEU A 244 -8.08 24.58 14.78
CA LEU A 244 -7.04 23.79 14.14
C LEU A 244 -6.72 24.29 12.72
N SER A 245 -7.25 25.46 12.33
CA SER A 245 -7.12 26.00 10.98
C SER A 245 -5.66 26.33 10.59
N ALA A 246 -4.84 26.73 11.56
CA ALA A 246 -3.42 27.03 11.37
C ALA A 246 -2.53 25.77 11.32
N CYS A 247 -3.06 24.60 11.66
CA CYS A 247 -2.28 23.37 11.76
C CYS A 247 -2.21 22.63 10.42
N SER A 248 -1.04 22.08 10.12
CA SER A 248 -0.83 21.19 8.98
C SER A 248 -1.41 19.78 9.23
N GLN A 249 -1.65 19.01 8.16
CA GLN A 249 -2.12 17.61 8.27
C GLN A 249 -1.17 16.72 9.09
N VAL A 250 0.13 17.01 9.08
CA VAL A 250 1.13 16.30 9.90
C VAL A 250 0.94 16.63 11.38
N GLN A 251 0.73 17.90 11.71
CA GLN A 251 0.43 18.32 13.09
C GLN A 251 -0.90 17.77 13.58
N TRP A 252 -1.93 17.71 12.72
CA TRP A 252 -3.19 17.04 13.03
C TRP A 252 -2.98 15.57 13.37
N LEU A 253 -2.17 14.84 12.59
CA LEU A 253 -1.88 13.45 12.88
C LEU A 253 -1.13 13.29 14.22
N GLN A 254 -0.10 14.10 14.46
CA GLN A 254 0.65 14.07 15.73
C GLN A 254 -0.26 14.39 16.91
N LEU A 255 -1.13 15.39 16.77
CA LEU A 255 -2.11 15.79 17.78
C LEU A 255 -3.15 14.68 18.01
N LEU A 256 -3.60 13.99 16.95
CA LEU A 256 -4.52 12.86 17.03
C LEU A 256 -3.90 11.70 17.82
N MET A 257 -2.65 11.34 17.52
CA MET A 257 -1.90 10.29 18.24
C MET A 257 -1.73 10.64 19.72
N LEU A 258 -1.37 11.90 20.01
CA LEU A 258 -1.18 12.36 21.38
C LEU A 258 -2.51 12.41 22.14
N ALA A 259 -3.58 12.92 21.51
CA ALA A 259 -4.91 12.98 22.10
C ALA A 259 -5.48 11.57 22.38
N ASP A 260 -5.28 10.61 21.48
CA ASP A 260 -5.66 9.21 21.70
C ASP A 260 -4.91 8.58 22.87
N ARG A 261 -3.57 8.77 22.92
CA ARG A 261 -2.70 8.29 24.01
C ARG A 261 -3.13 8.83 25.37
N TYR A 262 -3.55 10.09 25.43
CA TYR A 262 -4.02 10.74 26.65
C TYR A 262 -5.55 10.70 26.81
N HIS A 263 -6.27 9.93 25.99
CA HIS A 263 -7.73 9.78 26.02
C HIS A 263 -8.51 11.10 26.05
N VAL A 264 -8.02 12.13 25.35
CA VAL A 264 -8.66 13.45 25.24
C VAL A 264 -9.65 13.44 24.07
N GLN A 265 -10.80 12.78 24.26
CA GLN A 265 -11.78 12.51 23.19
C GLN A 265 -12.29 13.77 22.47
N LYS A 266 -12.39 14.90 23.18
CA LYS A 266 -12.76 16.20 22.60
C LYS A 266 -11.79 16.63 21.49
N VAL A 267 -10.49 16.46 21.71
CA VAL A 267 -9.45 16.82 20.74
C VAL A 267 -9.43 15.82 19.58
N VAL A 268 -9.61 14.52 19.86
CA VAL A 268 -9.79 13.49 18.82
C VAL A 268 -10.96 13.86 17.88
N ALA A 269 -12.10 14.28 18.43
CA ALA A 269 -13.26 14.69 17.66
C ALA A 269 -13.00 15.97 16.83
N ALA A 270 -12.32 16.97 17.42
CA ALA A 270 -11.97 18.21 16.73
C ALA A 270 -11.02 17.95 15.53
N VAL A 271 -9.94 17.19 15.76
CA VAL A 271 -8.99 16.81 14.70
C VAL A 271 -9.67 15.96 13.62
N THR A 272 -10.53 15.03 14.03
CA THR A 272 -11.32 14.23 13.10
C THR A 272 -12.22 15.11 12.24
N THR A 273 -12.87 16.11 12.83
CA THR A 273 -13.72 17.07 12.10
C THR A 273 -12.89 17.88 11.10
N ALA A 274 -11.68 18.31 11.48
CA ALA A 274 -10.75 18.97 10.58
C ALA A 274 -10.37 18.08 9.39
N PHE A 275 -10.08 16.80 9.61
CA PHE A 275 -9.84 15.85 8.52
C PHE A 275 -11.06 15.62 7.62
N HIS A 276 -12.27 15.56 8.18
CA HIS A 276 -13.50 15.41 7.38
C HIS A 276 -13.79 16.62 6.49
N SER A 277 -13.28 17.80 6.85
CA SER A 277 -13.42 18.99 6.01
C SER A 277 -12.54 18.94 4.74
N LEU A 278 -11.56 18.03 4.69
CA LEU A 278 -10.70 17.86 3.52
C LEU A 278 -11.38 17.02 2.45
N ASN A 279 -11.29 17.50 1.20
CA ASN A 279 -11.54 16.66 0.03
C ASN A 279 -10.43 15.60 -0.10
N HIS A 280 -10.72 14.40 -0.61
CA HIS A 280 -9.74 13.33 -0.83
C HIS A 280 -8.53 13.81 -1.65
N ALA A 281 -8.73 14.70 -2.63
CA ALA A 281 -7.65 15.30 -3.41
C ALA A 281 -6.68 16.17 -2.60
N ALA A 282 -7.14 16.76 -1.49
CA ALA A 282 -6.35 17.63 -0.61
C ALA A 282 -5.49 16.85 0.39
N PHE A 283 -5.70 15.54 0.57
CA PHE A 283 -4.85 14.73 1.43
C PHE A 283 -3.43 14.64 0.86
N LYS A 284 -2.46 15.00 1.68
CA LYS A 284 -1.04 14.79 1.39
C LYS A 284 -0.75 13.29 1.46
N TRP A 285 0.09 12.81 0.53
CA TRP A 285 0.37 11.37 0.45
C TRP A 285 1.04 10.85 1.72
N GLU A 286 1.89 11.64 2.35
CA GLU A 286 2.61 11.29 3.58
C GLU A 286 1.65 11.00 4.75
N THR A 287 0.47 11.62 4.75
CA THR A 287 -0.55 11.43 5.78
C THR A 287 -1.32 10.12 5.59
N VAL A 288 -1.40 9.59 4.36
CA VAL A 288 -2.19 8.40 4.03
C VAL A 288 -1.66 7.14 4.76
N PRO A 289 -0.38 6.72 4.60
CA PRO A 289 0.18 5.58 5.35
C PRO A 289 0.06 5.77 6.86
N ALA A 290 0.26 6.99 7.34
CA ALA A 290 0.34 7.27 8.75
C ALA A 290 -1.03 7.14 9.45
N LEU A 291 -2.12 7.55 8.78
CA LEU A 291 -3.49 7.33 9.27
C LEU A 291 -3.86 5.84 9.37
N TYR A 292 -3.40 5.00 8.44
CA TYR A 292 -3.57 3.55 8.53
C TYR A 292 -2.68 2.87 9.57
N GLY A 293 -1.62 3.55 10.02
CA GLY A 293 -0.73 3.09 11.08
C GLY A 293 -1.25 3.35 12.49
N LEU A 294 -2.38 4.05 12.65
CA LEU A 294 -2.93 4.40 13.96
C LEU A 294 -3.55 3.17 14.65
N PRO A 295 -3.04 2.73 15.82
CA PRO A 295 -3.43 1.46 16.43
C PRO A 295 -4.86 1.46 17.02
N ASN A 296 -5.31 2.58 17.61
CA ASN A 296 -6.56 2.62 18.38
C ASN A 296 -7.65 3.50 17.76
N CYS A 297 -7.29 4.59 17.08
CA CYS A 297 -8.25 5.56 16.56
C CYS A 297 -9.19 4.96 15.49
N VAL A 298 -8.70 3.95 14.75
CA VAL A 298 -9.48 3.21 13.76
C VAL A 298 -10.53 2.32 14.44
N ALA A 299 -10.21 1.73 15.59
CA ALA A 299 -11.11 0.85 16.33
C ALA A 299 -12.29 1.60 16.95
N LEU A 300 -12.09 2.87 17.34
CA LEU A 300 -13.12 3.70 17.99
C LEU A 300 -14.22 4.19 17.03
N GLY A 301 -14.14 3.90 15.72
CA GLY A 301 -15.14 4.31 14.74
C GLY A 301 -15.20 5.82 14.44
N VAL A 302 -14.64 6.66 15.30
CA VAL A 302 -14.56 8.12 15.15
C VAL A 302 -13.84 8.49 13.85
N CYS A 303 -12.78 7.77 13.51
CA CYS A 303 -12.01 8.01 12.27
C CYS A 303 -12.62 7.34 11.02
N LYS A 304 -13.79 6.71 11.08
CA LYS A 304 -14.33 5.91 9.95
C LYS A 304 -14.48 6.73 8.67
N GLY A 305 -15.01 7.95 8.76
CA GLY A 305 -15.16 8.80 7.58
C GLY A 305 -13.83 9.34 7.06
N VAL A 306 -12.86 9.61 7.95
CA VAL A 306 -11.48 9.97 7.55
C VAL A 306 -10.82 8.80 6.79
N VAL A 307 -10.90 7.58 7.32
CA VAL A 307 -10.35 6.38 6.67
C VAL A 307 -11.04 6.11 5.32
N ALA A 308 -12.34 6.40 5.20
CA ALA A 308 -13.03 6.32 3.91
C ALA A 308 -12.48 7.35 2.91
N ALA A 309 -12.33 8.62 3.31
CA ALA A 309 -11.79 9.68 2.44
C ALA A 309 -10.33 9.40 2.02
N VAL A 310 -9.52 8.91 2.95
CA VAL A 310 -8.15 8.44 2.68
C VAL A 310 -8.15 7.24 1.74
N GLY A 311 -9.12 6.33 1.90
CA GLY A 311 -9.37 5.23 0.99
C GLY A 311 -9.65 5.69 -0.44
N GLU A 312 -10.44 6.75 -0.62
CA GLU A 312 -10.67 7.35 -1.94
C GLU A 312 -9.37 7.92 -2.54
N LYS A 313 -8.54 8.59 -1.74
CA LYS A 313 -7.21 9.06 -2.19
C LYS A 313 -6.30 7.89 -2.59
N LEU A 314 -6.29 6.83 -1.79
CA LEU A 314 -5.54 5.60 -2.07
C LEU A 314 -6.00 4.96 -3.38
N GLN A 315 -7.32 4.86 -3.58
CA GLN A 315 -7.93 4.33 -4.81
C GLN A 315 -7.65 5.21 -6.02
N HIS A 316 -7.63 6.53 -5.86
CA HIS A 316 -7.31 7.46 -6.94
C HIS A 316 -5.84 7.33 -7.39
N GLU A 317 -4.91 7.27 -6.45
CA GLU A 317 -3.47 7.25 -6.76
C GLU A 317 -2.97 5.88 -7.23
N LEU A 318 -3.41 4.81 -6.55
CA LEU A 318 -2.90 3.44 -6.68
C LEU A 318 -3.97 2.42 -7.07
N GLY A 319 -5.22 2.83 -7.35
CA GLY A 319 -6.31 1.91 -7.68
C GLY A 319 -6.13 1.16 -8.99
N ASP A 320 -5.29 1.64 -9.90
CA ASP A 320 -4.87 0.91 -11.08
C ASP A 320 -3.46 0.33 -10.87
N LEU A 321 -3.40 -0.97 -10.57
CA LEU A 321 -2.13 -1.58 -10.15
C LEU A 321 -1.11 -1.69 -11.29
N GLU A 322 -1.54 -1.75 -12.56
CA GLU A 322 -0.58 -1.76 -13.67
C GLU A 322 0.10 -0.39 -13.80
N LEU A 323 -0.68 0.69 -13.75
CA LEU A 323 -0.14 2.06 -13.79
C LEU A 323 0.72 2.34 -12.56
N ALA A 324 0.29 1.88 -11.39
CA ALA A 324 1.06 2.05 -10.16
C ALA A 324 2.39 1.28 -10.19
N LEU A 325 2.46 0.12 -10.84
CA LEU A 325 3.70 -0.64 -11.00
C LEU A 325 4.60 -0.09 -12.10
N ALA A 326 4.03 0.53 -13.14
CA ALA A 326 4.77 1.13 -14.23
C ALA A 326 5.47 2.45 -13.82
N ASP A 327 4.85 3.22 -12.94
CA ASP A 327 5.44 4.44 -12.37
C ASP A 327 6.33 4.11 -11.17
N ALA A 328 7.61 4.52 -11.21
CA ALA A 328 8.59 4.16 -10.19
C ALA A 328 8.22 4.69 -8.79
N GLU A 329 7.67 5.90 -8.73
CA GLU A 329 7.32 6.56 -7.48
C GLU A 329 6.04 5.94 -6.87
N LYS A 330 5.02 5.68 -7.68
CA LYS A 330 3.81 4.94 -7.26
C LYS A 330 4.14 3.52 -6.86
N CYS A 331 5.07 2.87 -7.56
CA CYS A 331 5.53 1.52 -7.23
C CYS A 331 6.20 1.52 -5.84
N ARG A 332 7.09 2.50 -5.59
CA ARG A 332 7.68 2.72 -4.27
C ARG A 332 6.59 2.94 -3.23
N ARG A 333 5.65 3.85 -3.46
CA ARG A 333 4.52 4.11 -2.55
C ARG A 333 3.71 2.85 -2.25
N LEU A 334 3.39 2.06 -3.26
CA LEU A 334 2.66 0.79 -3.13
C LEU A 334 3.43 -0.23 -2.28
N MET A 335 4.75 -0.37 -2.48
CA MET A 335 5.60 -1.27 -1.69
C MET A 335 5.83 -0.79 -0.24
N TRP A 336 5.54 0.48 0.05
CA TRP A 336 5.66 1.08 1.38
C TRP A 336 4.32 1.27 2.12
N LEU A 337 3.21 0.84 1.52
CA LEU A 337 1.92 0.89 2.21
C LEU A 337 1.92 0.03 3.48
N PRO A 338 1.26 0.48 4.56
CA PRO A 338 0.98 -0.38 5.70
C PRO A 338 -0.05 -1.45 5.31
N GLN A 339 -0.01 -2.58 6.01
CA GLN A 339 -0.86 -3.73 5.71
C GLN A 339 -2.36 -3.40 5.63
N PRO A 340 -2.96 -2.61 6.53
CA PRO A 340 -4.37 -2.24 6.43
C PRO A 340 -4.71 -1.44 5.17
N ALA A 341 -3.81 -0.56 4.71
CA ALA A 341 -4.00 0.22 3.49
C ALA A 341 -3.97 -0.68 2.25
N LEU A 342 -2.97 -1.55 2.14
CA LEU A 342 -2.89 -2.50 1.02
C LEU A 342 -4.09 -3.43 1.02
N LEU A 343 -4.53 -3.91 2.18
CA LEU A 343 -5.71 -4.76 2.30
C LEU A 343 -6.98 -4.04 1.86
N GLN A 344 -7.16 -2.76 2.23
CA GLN A 344 -8.29 -1.94 1.78
C GLN A 344 -8.26 -1.75 0.25
N LEU A 345 -7.10 -1.37 -0.30
CA LEU A 345 -6.89 -1.21 -1.74
C LEU A 345 -7.26 -2.50 -2.50
N LEU A 346 -6.83 -3.66 -2.01
CA LEU A 346 -7.14 -4.93 -2.66
C LEU A 346 -8.58 -5.40 -2.42
N ARG A 347 -9.23 -5.03 -1.32
CA ARG A 347 -10.64 -5.33 -1.06
C ARG A 347 -11.59 -4.50 -1.93
N ASP A 348 -11.19 -3.29 -2.29
CA ASP A 348 -12.02 -2.39 -3.10
C ASP A 348 -12.32 -3.03 -4.47
N SER A 349 -13.60 -3.04 -4.84
CA SER A 349 -14.08 -3.61 -6.10
C SER A 349 -13.69 -2.77 -7.32
N ARG A 350 -13.37 -1.48 -7.10
CA ARG A 350 -12.93 -0.52 -8.12
C ARG A 350 -11.46 -0.71 -8.50
N THR A 351 -10.70 -1.51 -7.74
CA THR A 351 -9.28 -1.74 -8.01
C THR A 351 -9.11 -2.46 -9.34
N ARG A 352 -8.39 -1.80 -10.24
CA ARG A 352 -8.24 -2.16 -11.64
C ARG A 352 -6.94 -2.91 -11.85
N VAL A 353 -7.01 -3.97 -12.64
CA VAL A 353 -5.85 -4.78 -13.03
C VAL A 353 -6.03 -5.28 -14.45
N ALA A 354 -4.93 -5.52 -15.17
CA ALA A 354 -5.04 -6.25 -16.44
C ALA A 354 -5.31 -7.74 -16.20
N SER A 355 -4.71 -8.30 -15.14
CA SER A 355 -4.88 -9.68 -14.71
C SER A 355 -4.78 -9.80 -13.18
N GLU A 356 -5.45 -10.79 -12.59
CA GLU A 356 -5.26 -11.12 -11.16
C GLU A 356 -3.84 -11.63 -10.86
N ASN A 357 -3.07 -12.03 -11.88
CA ASN A 357 -1.64 -12.28 -11.73
C ASN A 357 -0.91 -11.07 -11.13
N THR A 358 -1.34 -9.85 -11.48
CA THR A 358 -0.78 -8.59 -10.98
C THR A 358 -1.07 -8.41 -9.49
N VAL A 359 -2.29 -8.70 -9.04
CA VAL A 359 -2.65 -8.66 -7.61
C VAL A 359 -1.74 -9.58 -6.81
N TYR A 360 -1.60 -10.84 -7.24
CA TYR A 360 -0.71 -11.80 -6.58
C TYR A 360 0.73 -11.28 -6.50
N ARG A 361 1.24 -10.70 -7.59
CA ARG A 361 2.61 -10.16 -7.64
C ARG A 361 2.81 -8.95 -6.76
N VAL A 362 1.84 -8.04 -6.67
CA VAL A 362 1.87 -6.91 -5.74
C VAL A 362 2.00 -7.43 -4.32
N ILE A 363 1.17 -8.41 -3.93
CA ILE A 363 1.24 -9.02 -2.59
C ILE A 363 2.61 -9.66 -2.35
N ASN A 364 3.09 -10.49 -3.29
CA ASN A 364 4.38 -11.17 -3.13
C ASN A 364 5.55 -10.17 -3.06
N SER A 365 5.55 -9.12 -3.87
CA SER A 365 6.60 -8.10 -3.87
C SER A 365 6.57 -7.26 -2.60
N TRP A 366 5.37 -6.87 -2.13
CA TRP A 366 5.18 -6.16 -0.87
C TRP A 366 5.67 -6.99 0.31
N LEU A 367 5.38 -8.29 0.35
CA LEU A 367 5.86 -9.20 1.41
C LEU A 367 7.38 -9.33 1.42
N LEU A 368 8.02 -9.41 0.26
CA LEU A 368 9.48 -9.44 0.15
C LEU A 368 10.09 -8.12 0.67
N CYS A 369 9.52 -6.98 0.28
CA CYS A 369 9.96 -5.66 0.76
C CYS A 369 9.77 -5.53 2.29
N TRP A 370 8.64 -5.98 2.83
CA TRP A 370 8.37 -5.99 4.27
C TRP A 370 9.36 -6.87 5.02
N LYS A 371 9.66 -8.07 4.51
CA LYS A 371 10.64 -9.00 5.10
C LYS A 371 12.03 -8.37 5.15
N GLN A 372 12.43 -7.67 4.08
CA GLN A 372 13.70 -6.96 4.03
C GLN A 372 13.78 -5.86 5.08
N LYS A 373 12.78 -4.97 5.16
CA LYS A 373 12.72 -3.90 6.18
C LYS A 373 12.79 -4.45 7.60
N MET A 374 12.08 -5.54 7.86
CA MET A 374 12.10 -6.16 9.17
C MET A 374 13.48 -6.76 9.49
N GLN A 375 14.15 -7.33 8.48
CA GLN A 375 15.52 -7.82 8.64
C GLN A 375 16.52 -6.68 8.92
N GLU A 376 16.38 -5.54 8.26
CA GLU A 376 17.18 -4.33 8.52
C GLU A 376 16.97 -3.84 9.96
N ARG A 377 15.71 -3.72 10.42
CA ARG A 377 15.39 -3.36 11.81
C ARG A 377 16.03 -4.31 12.83
N LEU A 378 15.99 -5.60 12.55
CA LEU A 378 16.58 -6.62 13.41
C LEU A 378 18.11 -6.56 13.47
N GLN A 379 18.79 -5.95 12.49
CA GLN A 379 20.24 -5.75 12.52
C GLN A 379 20.64 -4.72 13.58
N HIS A 380 19.76 -3.74 13.87
CA HIS A 380 20.01 -2.69 14.86
C HIS A 380 19.74 -3.10 16.31
N VAL A 381 19.06 -4.23 16.55
CA VAL A 381 18.77 -4.71 17.92
C VAL A 381 20.00 -5.44 18.47
N ALA A 382 20.66 -4.86 19.49
CA ALA A 382 21.91 -5.37 20.05
C ALA A 382 21.73 -6.66 20.87
N ASP A 383 20.64 -6.78 21.62
CA ASP A 383 20.37 -7.95 22.45
C ASP A 383 19.94 -9.17 21.60
N GLY A 384 20.68 -10.26 21.75
CA GLY A 384 20.41 -11.52 21.05
C GLY A 384 19.06 -12.15 21.43
N GLN A 385 18.62 -12.01 22.68
CA GLN A 385 17.35 -12.58 23.14
C GLN A 385 16.16 -11.77 22.60
N GLU A 386 16.22 -10.45 22.68
CA GLU A 386 15.23 -9.54 22.09
C GLU A 386 15.14 -9.76 20.57
N ARG A 387 16.28 -9.87 19.89
CA ARG A 387 16.34 -10.16 18.44
C ARG A 387 15.67 -11.48 18.07
N LEU A 388 15.84 -12.54 18.86
CA LEU A 388 15.19 -13.84 18.63
C LEU A 388 13.67 -13.75 18.85
N TRP A 389 13.24 -13.05 19.89
CA TRP A 389 11.81 -12.83 20.14
C TRP A 389 11.16 -12.02 19.02
N LEU A 390 11.75 -10.90 18.62
CA LEU A 390 11.29 -10.07 17.50
C LEU A 390 11.25 -10.85 16.18
N LYS A 391 12.22 -11.73 15.92
CA LYS A 391 12.19 -12.62 14.75
C LYS A 391 10.97 -13.55 14.74
N ARG A 392 10.63 -14.16 15.88
CA ARG A 392 9.44 -15.04 15.98
C ARG A 392 8.15 -14.26 15.79
N LEU A 393 8.03 -13.11 16.46
CA LEU A 393 6.87 -12.23 16.32
C LEU A 393 6.72 -11.75 14.87
N ALA A 394 7.82 -11.32 14.23
CA ALA A 394 7.84 -10.93 12.83
C ALA A 394 7.37 -12.04 11.90
N GLN A 395 7.85 -13.27 12.10
CA GLN A 395 7.47 -14.41 11.28
C GLN A 395 5.98 -14.76 11.45
N GLN A 396 5.46 -14.70 12.67
CA GLN A 396 4.04 -14.94 12.94
C GLN A 396 3.16 -13.85 12.30
N THR A 397 3.54 -12.59 12.44
CA THR A 397 2.86 -11.45 11.81
C THR A 397 2.91 -11.57 10.28
N LEU A 398 4.06 -11.90 9.70
CA LEU A 398 4.23 -12.12 8.26
C LEU A 398 3.28 -13.22 7.74
N LEU A 399 3.20 -14.36 8.44
CA LEU A 399 2.33 -15.46 8.05
C LEU A 399 0.85 -15.04 8.06
N ARG A 400 0.42 -14.37 9.13
CA ARG A 400 -0.95 -13.86 9.25
C ARG A 400 -1.27 -12.86 8.14
N THR A 401 -0.41 -11.87 7.95
CA THR A 401 -0.55 -10.86 6.89
C THR A 401 -0.59 -11.49 5.50
N ALA A 402 0.31 -12.43 5.21
CA ALA A 402 0.35 -13.12 3.93
C ALA A 402 -0.96 -13.88 3.67
N GLN A 403 -1.51 -14.55 4.69
CA GLN A 403 -2.81 -15.23 4.58
C GLN A 403 -3.96 -14.25 4.34
N GLU A 404 -4.04 -13.14 5.08
CA GLU A 404 -5.09 -12.12 4.92
C GLU A 404 -5.06 -11.46 3.53
N LEU A 405 -3.86 -11.22 2.99
CA LEU A 405 -3.67 -10.68 1.64
C LEU A 405 -3.97 -11.74 0.56
N MET A 406 -3.58 -13.01 0.77
CA MET A 406 -3.92 -14.10 -0.16
C MET A 406 -5.43 -14.34 -0.30
N GLN A 407 -6.20 -14.05 0.75
CA GLN A 407 -7.67 -14.04 0.68
C GLN A 407 -8.23 -12.97 -0.26
N GLN A 408 -7.43 -12.05 -0.80
CA GLN A 408 -7.88 -11.03 -1.74
C GLN A 408 -7.61 -11.37 -3.22
N VAL A 409 -6.89 -12.47 -3.50
CA VAL A 409 -6.55 -12.91 -4.86
C VAL A 409 -7.76 -13.62 -5.47
N ARG A 410 -8.22 -13.15 -6.63
CA ARG A 410 -9.37 -13.78 -7.31
C ARG A 410 -8.90 -14.88 -8.26
N MET A 411 -8.49 -15.99 -7.65
CA MET A 411 -7.76 -17.10 -8.29
C MET A 411 -8.35 -17.53 -9.64
N GLN A 412 -9.68 -17.63 -9.78
CA GLN A 412 -10.32 -18.05 -11.04
C GLN A 412 -10.01 -17.14 -12.25
N HIS A 413 -9.55 -15.89 -12.03
CA HIS A 413 -9.15 -14.95 -13.08
C HIS A 413 -7.63 -14.81 -13.23
N CYS A 414 -6.83 -15.62 -12.52
CA CYS A 414 -5.42 -15.80 -12.84
C CYS A 414 -5.26 -16.60 -14.15
N THR A 415 -4.08 -16.57 -14.76
CA THR A 415 -3.82 -17.39 -15.96
C THR A 415 -3.34 -18.80 -15.59
N PRO A 416 -3.75 -19.86 -16.31
CA PRO A 416 -3.37 -21.24 -15.97
C PRO A 416 -1.85 -21.44 -15.96
N LEU A 417 -1.15 -20.81 -16.91
CA LEU A 417 0.32 -20.87 -16.97
C LEU A 417 0.96 -20.23 -15.73
N PHE A 418 0.46 -19.07 -15.29
CA PHE A 418 1.01 -18.39 -14.12
C PHE A 418 0.86 -19.24 -12.85
N VAL A 419 -0.33 -19.81 -12.64
CA VAL A 419 -0.62 -20.65 -11.46
C VAL A 419 0.19 -21.94 -11.45
N SER A 420 0.45 -22.53 -12.62
CA SER A 420 1.22 -23.78 -12.73
C SER A 420 2.73 -23.59 -12.73
N THR A 421 3.26 -22.42 -13.07
CA THR A 421 4.72 -22.22 -13.25
C THR A 421 5.33 -21.20 -12.29
N ASP A 422 4.78 -19.99 -12.22
CA ASP A 422 5.36 -18.88 -11.46
C ASP A 422 4.90 -18.91 -10.00
N MET A 423 3.61 -19.13 -9.76
CA MET A 423 3.02 -19.12 -8.41
C MET A 423 3.68 -20.14 -7.45
N PRO A 424 3.92 -21.43 -7.81
CA PRO A 424 4.52 -22.40 -6.89
C PRO A 424 5.96 -22.04 -6.48
N ARG A 425 6.64 -21.20 -7.27
CA ARG A 425 8.02 -20.77 -7.02
C ARG A 425 8.10 -19.57 -6.08
N ALA A 426 7.03 -18.79 -6.00
CA ALA A 426 6.95 -17.59 -5.18
C ALA A 426 6.90 -17.93 -3.68
N GLU A 427 7.55 -17.10 -2.87
CA GLU A 427 7.60 -17.30 -1.40
C GLU A 427 6.20 -17.26 -0.79
N LEU A 428 5.34 -16.39 -1.30
CA LEU A 428 3.95 -16.26 -0.87
C LEU A 428 3.16 -17.58 -0.98
N ALA A 429 3.29 -18.31 -2.09
CA ALA A 429 2.62 -19.61 -2.25
C ALA A 429 3.17 -20.64 -1.26
N LYS A 430 4.50 -20.72 -1.10
CA LYS A 430 5.13 -21.67 -0.17
C LYS A 430 4.67 -21.48 1.28
N VAL A 431 4.41 -20.23 1.65
CA VAL A 431 3.98 -19.86 3.00
C VAL A 431 2.47 -20.06 3.21
N CYS A 432 1.65 -19.77 2.19
CA CYS A 432 0.19 -19.73 2.37
C CYS A 432 -0.56 -20.95 1.84
N LEU A 433 0.00 -21.70 0.89
CA LEU A 433 -0.72 -22.73 0.13
C LEU A 433 -0.05 -24.09 0.32
N SER A 434 -0.85 -25.08 0.72
CA SER A 434 -0.42 -26.48 0.65
C SER A 434 -0.38 -26.97 -0.81
N LEU A 435 0.29 -28.11 -1.05
CA LEU A 435 0.32 -28.72 -2.38
C LEU A 435 -1.09 -29.04 -2.91
N ALA A 436 -1.99 -29.51 -2.04
CA ALA A 436 -3.39 -29.74 -2.39
C ALA A 436 -4.12 -28.44 -2.76
N GLN A 437 -3.90 -27.36 -2.01
CA GLN A 437 -4.49 -26.05 -2.33
C GLN A 437 -3.96 -25.47 -3.65
N MET A 438 -2.69 -25.74 -3.99
CA MET A 438 -2.13 -25.37 -5.29
C MET A 438 -2.75 -26.18 -6.46
N ALA A 439 -3.05 -27.46 -6.23
CA ALA A 439 -3.77 -28.28 -7.20
C ALA A 439 -5.20 -27.75 -7.42
N ASP A 440 -5.92 -27.42 -6.33
CA ASP A 440 -7.25 -26.81 -6.38
C ASP A 440 -7.23 -25.46 -7.12
N ALA A 441 -6.24 -24.61 -6.84
CA ALA A 441 -6.05 -23.34 -7.54
C ALA A 441 -5.87 -23.56 -9.05
N SER A 442 -5.03 -24.52 -9.43
CA SER A 442 -4.78 -24.87 -10.84
C SER A 442 -6.07 -25.37 -11.51
N ALA A 443 -6.77 -26.32 -10.89
CA ALA A 443 -8.02 -26.86 -11.41
C ALA A 443 -9.09 -25.77 -11.60
N LEU A 444 -9.24 -24.87 -10.62
CA LEU A 444 -10.16 -23.75 -10.68
C LEU A 444 -9.86 -22.82 -11.86
N VAL A 445 -8.59 -22.49 -12.07
CA VAL A 445 -8.15 -21.60 -13.15
C VAL A 445 -8.33 -22.26 -14.52
N PHE A 446 -7.99 -23.54 -14.67
CA PHE A 446 -8.20 -24.27 -15.92
C PHE A 446 -9.68 -24.35 -16.27
N ALA A 447 -10.54 -24.70 -15.31
CA ALA A 447 -11.97 -24.79 -15.54
C ALA A 447 -12.58 -23.42 -15.90
N ALA A 448 -12.16 -22.33 -15.25
CA ALA A 448 -12.64 -20.97 -15.57
C ALA A 448 -12.26 -20.50 -16.99
N ASN A 449 -11.11 -20.93 -17.52
CA ASN A 449 -10.64 -20.54 -18.85
C ASN A 449 -11.14 -21.47 -19.99
N SER A 450 -11.66 -22.65 -19.67
CA SER A 450 -12.02 -23.67 -20.68
C SER A 450 -13.45 -23.55 -21.21
N ASN A 451 -14.13 -22.40 -21.04
CA ASN A 451 -15.56 -22.23 -21.32
C ASN A 451 -16.45 -23.32 -20.69
N MET A 452 -15.98 -23.97 -19.62
CA MET A 452 -16.74 -24.99 -18.93
C MET A 452 -18.01 -24.36 -18.33
N PRO A 453 -19.17 -25.02 -18.45
CA PRO A 453 -20.41 -24.51 -17.87
C PRO A 453 -20.22 -24.35 -16.35
N GLN A 454 -20.80 -23.28 -15.77
CA GLN A 454 -20.66 -23.00 -14.34
C GLN A 454 -21.10 -24.17 -13.44
N GLN A 455 -22.00 -25.03 -13.93
CA GLN A 455 -22.42 -26.25 -13.24
C GLN A 455 -21.27 -27.23 -13.03
N ALA A 456 -20.31 -27.31 -13.96
CA ALA A 456 -19.13 -28.17 -13.81
C ALA A 456 -18.13 -27.64 -12.75
N LEU A 457 -18.24 -26.37 -12.37
CA LEU A 457 -17.45 -25.77 -11.28
C LEU A 457 -18.07 -26.01 -9.89
N ALA A 458 -19.36 -26.37 -9.81
CA ALA A 458 -20.05 -26.53 -8.53
C ALA A 458 -19.41 -27.60 -7.62
N PRO A 459 -19.04 -28.80 -8.10
CA PRO A 459 -18.41 -29.82 -7.25
C PRO A 459 -17.05 -29.37 -6.69
N LEU A 460 -16.28 -28.63 -7.49
CA LEU A 460 -15.00 -28.06 -7.05
C LEU A 460 -15.22 -27.01 -5.96
N ARG A 461 -16.27 -26.18 -6.09
CA ARG A 461 -16.62 -25.12 -5.12
C ARG A 461 -17.11 -25.67 -3.79
N GLU A 462 -17.93 -26.72 -3.82
CA GLU A 462 -18.54 -27.31 -2.62
C GLU A 462 -17.56 -28.20 -1.85
N GLY A 463 -16.66 -28.91 -2.55
CA GLY A 463 -15.74 -29.87 -1.93
C GLY A 463 -14.37 -29.31 -1.54
N SER A 464 -13.94 -28.17 -2.09
CA SER A 464 -12.57 -27.67 -1.85
C SER A 464 -12.45 -26.91 -0.53
N ALA A 465 -11.64 -27.47 0.38
CA ALA A 465 -11.21 -26.77 1.58
C ALA A 465 -10.44 -25.46 1.27
N ALA A 466 -9.80 -25.37 0.11
CA ALA A 466 -9.10 -24.17 -0.33
C ALA A 466 -10.07 -23.01 -0.61
N ILE A 467 -11.19 -23.29 -1.30
CA ILE A 467 -12.20 -22.28 -1.63
C ILE A 467 -12.89 -21.76 -0.37
N ASN A 468 -13.19 -22.63 0.59
CA ASN A 468 -13.73 -22.23 1.90
C ASN A 468 -12.75 -21.34 2.68
N LYS A 469 -11.45 -21.62 2.59
CA LYS A 469 -10.41 -20.80 3.25
C LYS A 469 -10.19 -19.46 2.53
N TYR A 470 -10.35 -19.41 1.22
CA TYR A 470 -10.06 -18.25 0.37
C TYR A 470 -11.30 -17.84 -0.45
N PRO A 471 -12.29 -17.18 0.15
CA PRO A 471 -13.56 -16.90 -0.50
C PRO A 471 -13.44 -16.02 -1.76
N ALA A 472 -12.41 -15.15 -1.84
CA ALA A 472 -12.22 -14.34 -3.03
C ALA A 472 -11.77 -15.14 -4.27
N TRP A 473 -11.34 -16.40 -4.13
CA TRP A 473 -10.91 -17.22 -5.27
C TRP A 473 -11.99 -17.33 -6.35
N THR A 474 -13.26 -17.25 -5.96
CA THR A 474 -14.44 -17.31 -6.83
C THR A 474 -15.13 -15.96 -7.02
N ALA A 475 -14.57 -14.85 -6.52
CA ALA A 475 -15.14 -13.52 -6.66
C ALA A 475 -15.14 -13.03 -8.12
N ALA A 476 -16.03 -12.09 -8.44
CA ALA A 476 -16.17 -11.50 -9.79
C ALA A 476 -14.85 -10.89 -10.29
N LYS A 477 -14.69 -10.73 -11.61
CA LYS A 477 -13.46 -10.15 -12.18
C LYS A 477 -13.32 -8.67 -11.77
N ARG A 478 -12.09 -8.21 -11.51
CA ARG A 478 -11.81 -6.78 -11.30
C ARG A 478 -12.00 -5.97 -12.60
N PRO A 479 -12.31 -4.66 -12.51
CA PRO A 479 -12.29 -3.80 -13.67
C PRO A 479 -10.94 -3.85 -14.38
N ALA A 480 -10.95 -3.77 -15.71
CA ALA A 480 -9.74 -3.75 -16.50
C ALA A 480 -8.92 -2.48 -16.21
N SER A 481 -7.59 -2.62 -16.13
CA SER A 481 -6.66 -1.48 -16.07
C SER A 481 -6.86 -0.51 -17.25
N ALA A 482 -6.59 0.77 -17.04
CA ALA A 482 -6.53 1.79 -18.09
C ALA A 482 -5.27 1.65 -18.96
N MET A 483 -4.25 0.95 -18.46
CA MET A 483 -3.04 0.68 -19.19
C MET A 483 -3.31 -0.33 -20.32
N GLN A 484 -3.65 0.18 -21.50
CA GLN A 484 -3.89 -0.65 -22.69
C GLN A 484 -2.60 -1.00 -23.43
N GLN A 485 -1.61 -0.12 -23.35
CA GLN A 485 -0.32 -0.24 -24.01
C GLN A 485 0.79 -0.02 -22.97
N LEU A 486 1.81 -0.86 -23.02
CA LEU A 486 3.03 -0.66 -22.27
C LEU A 486 4.05 0.02 -23.18
N GLU A 487 4.33 1.28 -22.88
CA GLU A 487 5.47 1.97 -23.45
C GLU A 487 6.67 1.78 -22.53
N MET A 488 7.79 1.32 -23.10
CA MET A 488 9.00 1.07 -22.35
C MET A 488 10.16 1.81 -22.99
N GLN A 489 10.81 2.66 -22.20
CA GLN A 489 12.07 3.26 -22.58
C GLN A 489 13.21 2.51 -21.91
N TRP A 490 13.99 1.76 -22.70
CA TRP A 490 15.20 1.10 -22.21
C TRP A 490 16.43 1.93 -22.60
N CYS A 491 16.93 2.72 -21.65
CA CYS A 491 18.19 3.45 -21.81
C CYS A 491 19.36 2.49 -21.55
N LEU A 492 20.01 2.03 -22.62
CA LEU A 492 21.22 1.22 -22.52
C LEU A 492 22.46 2.12 -22.55
N PRO A 493 23.28 2.16 -21.48
CA PRO A 493 24.53 2.93 -21.50
C PRO A 493 25.43 2.49 -22.66
N LEU A 494 25.99 3.45 -23.40
CA LEU A 494 26.87 3.16 -24.55
C LEU A 494 28.08 2.30 -24.15
N GLN A 495 28.53 2.42 -22.90
CA GLN A 495 29.59 1.58 -22.35
C GLN A 495 29.19 0.10 -22.28
N GLN A 496 27.97 -0.22 -21.84
CA GLN A 496 27.48 -1.60 -21.80
C GLN A 496 27.36 -2.19 -23.21
N LEU A 497 26.92 -1.37 -24.18
CA LEU A 497 26.87 -1.78 -25.58
C LEU A 497 28.27 -2.03 -26.15
N LYS A 498 29.23 -1.18 -25.82
CA LYS A 498 30.64 -1.33 -26.21
C LYS A 498 31.24 -2.61 -25.60
N GLU A 499 31.03 -2.84 -24.31
CA GLU A 499 31.50 -4.04 -23.60
C GLU A 499 30.90 -5.32 -24.17
N LEU A 500 29.59 -5.30 -24.49
CA LEU A 500 28.92 -6.42 -25.15
C LEU A 500 29.56 -6.70 -26.52
N GLY A 501 29.79 -5.64 -27.32
CA GLY A 501 30.40 -5.73 -28.64
C GLY A 501 31.84 -6.23 -28.60
N THR A 502 32.68 -5.70 -27.71
CA THR A 502 34.06 -6.16 -27.55
C THR A 502 34.12 -7.60 -27.07
N THR A 503 33.29 -7.97 -26.10
CA THR A 503 33.23 -9.35 -25.59
C THR A 503 32.81 -10.33 -26.69
N HIS A 504 31.83 -9.94 -27.50
CA HIS A 504 31.37 -10.75 -28.63
C HIS A 504 32.45 -10.93 -29.70
N LEU A 505 33.13 -9.84 -30.09
CA LEU A 505 34.21 -9.87 -31.07
C LEU A 505 35.41 -10.68 -30.60
N SER A 506 35.81 -10.55 -29.33
CA SER A 506 36.91 -11.34 -28.76
C SER A 506 36.59 -12.84 -28.78
N ARG A 507 35.38 -13.24 -28.37
CA ARG A 507 34.97 -14.67 -28.43
C ARG A 507 34.89 -15.19 -29.85
N ALA A 508 34.36 -14.40 -30.78
CA ALA A 508 34.29 -14.79 -32.19
C ALA A 508 35.69 -14.99 -32.81
N ALA A 509 36.71 -14.27 -32.33
CA ALA A 509 38.10 -14.43 -32.77
C ALA A 509 38.75 -15.71 -32.20
N GLU A 510 38.41 -16.10 -30.97
CA GLU A 510 38.94 -17.30 -30.32
C GLU A 510 38.37 -18.61 -30.92
N GLN A 511 37.10 -18.58 -31.37
CA GLN A 511 36.39 -19.77 -31.86
C GLN A 511 35.75 -19.52 -33.24
N PRO A 512 36.55 -19.43 -34.31
CA PRO A 512 36.03 -19.22 -35.65
C PRO A 512 35.22 -20.43 -36.11
N GLY A 513 33.92 -20.23 -36.36
CA GLY A 513 33.01 -21.24 -36.90
C GLY A 513 31.84 -21.63 -35.98
N GLU A 514 31.89 -21.29 -34.69
CA GLU A 514 30.78 -21.54 -33.77
C GLU A 514 29.83 -20.33 -33.68
N ALA A 515 28.53 -20.62 -33.64
CA ALA A 515 27.51 -19.58 -33.43
C ALA A 515 27.54 -19.15 -31.95
N PHE A 516 28.07 -17.96 -31.67
CA PHE A 516 28.09 -17.40 -30.33
C PHE A 516 26.95 -16.41 -30.08
N THR A 517 26.47 -16.37 -28.85
CA THR A 517 25.43 -15.46 -28.38
C THR A 517 25.93 -14.69 -27.16
N SER A 518 26.10 -13.37 -27.29
CA SER A 518 26.28 -12.47 -26.14
C SER A 518 24.96 -11.77 -25.85
N SER A 519 24.52 -11.73 -24.59
CA SER A 519 23.32 -10.98 -24.20
C SER A 519 23.57 -10.07 -23.02
N THR A 520 23.08 -8.82 -23.08
CA THR A 520 22.87 -7.98 -21.90
C THR A 520 21.37 -7.82 -21.68
N GLY A 521 20.92 -7.93 -20.43
CA GLY A 521 19.51 -7.82 -20.08
C GLY A 521 19.19 -6.43 -19.53
N SER A 522 18.00 -5.94 -19.82
CA SER A 522 17.38 -4.90 -19.01
C SER A 522 17.24 -5.40 -17.56
N GLY A 523 16.93 -4.48 -16.64
CA GLY A 523 16.28 -4.89 -15.39
C GLY A 523 15.05 -5.76 -15.67
N LYS A 524 14.59 -6.52 -14.68
CA LYS A 524 13.37 -7.33 -14.79
C LYS A 524 12.17 -6.39 -14.95
N GLN A 525 11.40 -6.59 -16.01
CA GLN A 525 10.23 -5.80 -16.37
C GLN A 525 8.97 -6.61 -16.11
N THR A 526 7.86 -5.93 -15.80
CA THR A 526 6.59 -6.59 -15.49
C THR A 526 5.42 -5.95 -16.21
N TRP A 527 4.59 -6.78 -16.85
CA TRP A 527 3.36 -6.35 -17.53
C TRP A 527 2.28 -7.43 -17.43
N GLN A 528 1.07 -7.06 -17.02
CA GLN A 528 -0.08 -7.98 -16.85
C GLN A 528 0.27 -9.17 -15.95
N GLY A 529 1.12 -8.93 -14.96
CA GLY A 529 1.60 -9.97 -14.07
C GLY A 529 2.48 -11.04 -14.75
N GLN A 530 3.06 -10.76 -15.92
CA GLN A 530 4.16 -11.53 -16.52
C GLN A 530 5.48 -10.79 -16.35
N SER A 531 6.55 -11.52 -16.11
CA SER A 531 7.89 -10.95 -15.86
C SER A 531 8.71 -11.31 -17.07
N PHE A 532 9.29 -10.30 -17.69
CA PHE A 532 10.17 -10.49 -18.83
C PHE A 532 11.41 -9.64 -18.62
N VAL A 533 12.46 -10.00 -19.33
CA VAL A 533 13.68 -9.21 -19.42
C VAL A 533 13.80 -8.87 -20.88
N LEU A 534 14.03 -7.59 -21.20
CA LEU A 534 14.44 -7.23 -22.55
C LEU A 534 15.91 -7.58 -22.65
N ALA A 535 16.25 -8.65 -23.37
CA ALA A 535 17.65 -8.96 -23.63
C ALA A 535 18.05 -8.39 -24.99
N LEU A 536 19.19 -7.72 -25.04
CA LEU A 536 19.90 -7.34 -26.25
C LEU A 536 20.85 -8.48 -26.59
N GLN A 537 20.57 -9.21 -27.67
CA GLN A 537 21.39 -10.34 -28.09
C GLN A 537 22.20 -10.00 -29.35
N MET A 538 23.52 -10.19 -29.31
CA MET A 538 24.40 -10.17 -30.49
C MET A 538 24.71 -11.59 -30.92
N THR A 539 24.46 -11.91 -32.18
CA THR A 539 24.75 -13.20 -32.80
C THR A 539 25.63 -13.03 -34.02
N SER A 540 26.63 -13.90 -34.16
CA SER A 540 27.48 -14.00 -35.36
C SER A 540 27.17 -15.30 -36.08
N TYR A 541 26.84 -15.22 -37.38
CA TYR A 541 26.64 -16.41 -38.22
C TYR A 541 27.92 -16.76 -38.98
N ALA A 542 28.38 -18.01 -38.83
CA ALA A 542 29.61 -18.50 -39.45
C ALA A 542 29.50 -18.73 -40.98
N ALA A 543 28.30 -18.64 -41.55
CA ALA A 543 28.02 -19.15 -42.90
C ALA A 543 28.56 -18.29 -44.06
N ALA A 544 29.14 -17.11 -43.82
CA ALA A 544 29.75 -16.30 -44.89
C ALA A 544 31.00 -15.56 -44.38
N PRO A 545 32.22 -15.87 -44.87
CA PRO A 545 33.49 -15.41 -44.31
C PRO A 545 33.79 -13.89 -44.45
N ARG A 546 32.80 -13.05 -44.81
CA ARG A 546 33.00 -11.60 -45.02
C ARG A 546 31.84 -10.69 -44.58
N LYS A 547 30.79 -11.20 -43.93
CA LYS A 547 29.69 -10.38 -43.42
C LYS A 547 29.30 -10.78 -42.00
N THR A 548 29.80 -10.03 -41.03
CA THR A 548 29.29 -10.07 -39.66
C THR A 548 28.04 -9.20 -39.61
N SER A 549 26.86 -9.80 -39.64
CA SER A 549 25.62 -9.08 -39.36
C SER A 549 25.43 -9.01 -37.85
N ILE A 550 25.43 -7.82 -37.26
CA ILE A 550 25.01 -7.63 -35.87
C ILE A 550 23.50 -7.46 -35.90
N GLY A 551 22.78 -8.52 -35.50
CA GLY A 551 21.35 -8.45 -35.25
C GLY A 551 21.09 -7.91 -33.84
N LEU A 552 20.03 -7.10 -33.70
CA LEU A 552 19.55 -6.62 -32.41
C LEU A 552 18.24 -7.35 -32.11
N TYR A 553 18.30 -8.43 -31.34
CA TYR A 553 17.12 -9.19 -30.97
C TYR A 553 16.63 -8.75 -29.61
N LEU A 554 15.35 -8.35 -29.53
CA LEU A 554 14.63 -8.22 -28.28
C LEU A 554 14.01 -9.57 -27.96
N CYS A 555 14.67 -10.33 -27.08
CA CYS A 555 14.09 -11.54 -26.54
C CYS A 555 13.24 -11.17 -25.32
N MET A 556 11.97 -11.55 -25.31
CA MET A 556 11.09 -11.47 -24.14
C MET A 556 10.78 -12.88 -23.63
N PRO A 557 11.78 -13.59 -23.06
CA PRO A 557 11.58 -14.95 -22.61
C PRO A 557 10.50 -14.94 -21.53
N ARG A 558 9.46 -15.77 -21.72
CA ARG A 558 8.30 -15.99 -20.82
C ARG A 558 7.07 -15.10 -21.02
N LEU A 559 7.07 -14.21 -22.00
CA LEU A 559 5.84 -13.51 -22.39
C LEU A 559 4.98 -14.45 -23.27
N GLN A 560 3.73 -14.67 -22.88
CA GLN A 560 2.83 -15.49 -23.71
C GLN A 560 2.51 -14.75 -25.02
N PRO A 561 2.52 -15.42 -26.20
CA PRO A 561 2.25 -14.79 -27.48
C PRO A 561 0.91 -14.04 -27.55
N CYS A 562 -0.09 -14.46 -26.74
CA CYS A 562 -1.41 -13.84 -26.70
C CYS A 562 -1.48 -12.53 -25.89
N VAL A 563 -0.47 -12.23 -25.06
CA VAL A 563 -0.44 -11.04 -24.20
C VAL A 563 0.00 -9.81 -24.98
N VAL A 564 0.85 -10.01 -25.98
CA VAL A 564 1.44 -8.95 -26.79
C VAL A 564 0.85 -9.02 -28.18
N ARG A 565 -0.14 -8.15 -28.46
CA ARG A 565 -0.83 -8.10 -29.76
C ARG A 565 0.02 -7.45 -30.84
N SER A 566 0.79 -6.45 -30.46
CA SER A 566 1.71 -5.72 -31.32
C SER A 566 2.87 -5.24 -30.48
N VAL A 567 4.07 -5.27 -31.04
CA VAL A 567 5.17 -4.51 -30.48
C VAL A 567 5.73 -3.60 -31.55
N GLU A 568 5.76 -2.33 -31.22
CA GLU A 568 6.45 -1.32 -31.99
C GLU A 568 7.73 -0.97 -31.22
N TYR A 569 8.86 -1.02 -31.91
CA TYR A 569 10.15 -0.68 -31.33
C TYR A 569 10.76 0.43 -32.16
N GLN A 570 11.16 1.50 -31.50
CA GLN A 570 11.98 2.55 -32.10
C GLN A 570 13.37 2.50 -31.48
N LEU A 571 14.37 2.11 -32.28
CA LEU A 571 15.76 2.18 -31.87
C LEU A 571 16.30 3.57 -32.21
N CYS A 572 16.40 4.43 -31.20
CA CYS A 572 17.07 5.72 -31.32
C CYS A 572 18.48 5.64 -30.75
N VAL A 573 19.49 5.70 -31.63
CA VAL A 573 20.90 5.82 -31.22
C VAL A 573 21.26 7.30 -31.18
N VAL A 574 21.22 7.90 -29.99
CA VAL A 574 21.64 9.28 -29.79
C VAL A 574 23.11 9.27 -29.37
N ALA A 575 24.00 9.51 -30.32
CA ALA A 575 25.40 9.79 -30.01
C ALA A 575 25.48 11.23 -29.47
N ALA A 576 25.50 11.38 -28.14
CA ALA A 576 25.82 12.66 -27.54
C ALA A 576 27.24 13.06 -27.98
N PRO A 577 27.43 14.23 -28.61
CA PRO A 577 28.78 14.69 -28.95
C PRO A 577 29.55 14.84 -27.64
N VAL A 578 30.64 14.08 -27.50
CA VAL A 578 31.64 14.34 -26.47
C VAL A 578 32.03 15.80 -26.66
N SER A 579 31.83 16.61 -25.63
CA SER A 579 32.19 18.03 -25.60
C SER A 579 33.72 18.19 -25.61
N ASN A 580 34.36 17.87 -26.74
CA ASN A 580 35.67 18.40 -27.13
C ASN A 580 35.90 18.17 -28.65
N PRO A 581 36.26 19.19 -29.45
CA PRO A 581 36.31 19.08 -30.91
C PRO A 581 37.71 18.72 -31.42
N GLN A 582 37.87 17.63 -32.19
CA GLN A 582 38.66 17.54 -33.44
C GLN A 582 38.77 16.09 -33.99
N PRO A 583 39.06 15.88 -35.30
CA PRO A 583 38.00 15.65 -36.28
C PRO A 583 38.03 14.27 -36.99
N ALA A 584 36.89 14.00 -37.62
CA ALA A 584 36.70 13.18 -38.82
C ALA A 584 36.78 11.65 -38.70
N LEU A 585 35.63 11.03 -38.44
CA LEU A 585 35.17 9.83 -39.15
C LEU A 585 33.67 9.96 -39.41
N ARG A 586 33.30 10.35 -40.64
CA ARG A 586 31.92 10.27 -41.13
C ARG A 586 31.62 8.82 -41.50
N ALA A 587 30.88 8.10 -40.65
CA ALA A 587 30.17 6.89 -41.06
C ALA A 587 28.68 7.26 -41.20
N ALA A 588 28.21 7.42 -42.43
CA ALA A 588 26.79 7.55 -42.72
C ALA A 588 26.16 6.15 -42.73
N TRP A 589 25.26 5.88 -41.79
CA TRP A 589 24.40 4.70 -41.83
C TRP A 589 23.06 5.14 -42.42
N CYS A 590 22.80 4.78 -43.68
CA CYS A 590 21.46 4.88 -44.26
C CYS A 590 20.76 3.53 -44.07
N LEU A 591 19.75 3.50 -43.21
CA LEU A 591 18.78 2.41 -43.16
C LEU A 591 17.81 2.57 -44.33
N ALA A 592 17.85 1.65 -45.29
CA ALA A 592 16.82 1.53 -46.32
C ALA A 592 15.58 0.83 -45.73
N PRO A 593 14.35 1.21 -46.13
CA PRO A 593 13.14 0.54 -45.69
C PRO A 593 13.08 -0.89 -46.24
N PRO A 594 12.47 -1.85 -45.51
CA PRO A 594 12.37 -3.23 -45.96
C PRO A 594 11.45 -3.32 -47.18
N GLN A 595 11.95 -3.86 -48.30
CA GLN A 595 11.10 -4.30 -49.39
C GLN A 595 10.37 -5.59 -48.97
N THR A 596 9.06 -5.61 -49.12
CA THR A 596 8.20 -6.79 -48.94
C THR A 596 8.48 -7.82 -50.04
N PRO A 597 8.88 -9.06 -49.71
CA PRO A 597 8.97 -10.11 -50.71
C PRO A 597 7.57 -10.62 -51.08
N SER A 598 7.30 -10.64 -52.39
CA SER A 598 6.13 -11.30 -52.99
C SER A 598 6.22 -12.82 -52.76
N LEU A 599 5.19 -13.40 -52.17
CA LEU A 599 5.04 -14.84 -51.95
C LEU A 599 4.53 -15.52 -53.24
N GLU A 600 5.28 -16.48 -53.78
CA GLU A 600 4.72 -17.54 -54.63
C GLU A 600 4.23 -18.71 -53.74
N PRO A 601 3.09 -19.35 -54.07
CA PRO A 601 2.58 -20.49 -53.33
C PRO A 601 3.11 -21.78 -53.95
N ASP A 602 3.83 -22.59 -53.17
CA ASP A 602 3.80 -24.07 -53.18
C ASP A 602 5.12 -24.66 -52.67
N ALA A 603 5.20 -24.90 -51.36
CA ALA A 603 5.99 -26.00 -50.79
C ALA A 603 5.56 -26.28 -49.34
N PRO A 604 5.55 -27.55 -48.91
CA PRO A 604 4.80 -28.00 -47.75
C PRO A 604 5.53 -27.76 -46.42
N TRP A 605 4.71 -27.63 -45.40
CA TRP A 605 5.03 -27.20 -44.05
C TRP A 605 6.00 -28.15 -43.33
N ALA A 606 7.14 -27.61 -42.89
CA ALA A 606 7.84 -28.08 -41.71
C ALA A 606 8.44 -26.85 -41.01
N GLY A 607 7.72 -26.35 -40.00
CA GLY A 607 8.11 -25.16 -39.25
C GLY A 607 7.83 -25.34 -37.77
N LEU A 608 8.90 -25.54 -36.99
CA LEU A 608 9.03 -24.88 -35.70
C LEU A 608 8.99 -23.36 -35.94
N ARG A 609 8.17 -22.66 -35.14
CA ARG A 609 8.35 -21.27 -34.73
C ARG A 609 8.15 -21.20 -33.23
#